data_AF-A0A813HDG8-F1
#
_entry.id   AF-A0A813HDG8-F1
#
_cell.length_a   1.000
_cell.length_b   1.000
_cell.length_c   1.000
_cell.angle_alpha   90.00
_cell.angle_beta   90.00
_cell.angle_gamma   90.00
#
_symmetry.space_group_name_H-M   'P 1'
#
loop_
_entity.id
_entity.type
_entity.pdbx_description
1 polymer ?
#
loop_
_entity_poly.entity_id
_entity_poly.type
_entity_poly.pdbx_seq_one_letter_code
_entity_poly.pdbx_strand_id
1 'polypeptide(L)'
;MNMSTGTDGPLEAFTWATAEALKHACSQSGASNCGATALLNVLAALDIPLPDTRMADQAVHTNSRQQGVSVSKYLAARSVAGTTAEDIAAGSEKIAGTSVESRFFDFFPPRSINLQVWLARWLSDGCSAIATLNTQRMYGADYWHHQMIYGVSAEGVFVTNGIEVLGFDEIRKGLESPSILEVRAQDVLHCCPFDAEACDKLGAEWEKLAVSQQLLDLRSSGGSSDFVHVPASYKSGITIFAKRGTAAAAALQSSPELPYSLEETKSVTDQEPRRAALACRRGTHKKEQ
;
A
#
# COMPACT_ATOMS: atom_id res chain seq x y z
N MET A 1 5.64 27.38 5.85
CA MET A 1 5.32 27.19 7.29
C MET A 1 6.10 25.99 7.79
N ASN A 2 6.86 26.14 8.89
CA ASN A 2 7.51 25.00 9.54
C ASN A 2 6.42 24.02 9.98
N MET A 3 6.46 22.79 9.47
CA MET A 3 5.61 21.71 9.97
C MET A 3 6.08 21.36 11.38
N SER A 4 5.49 22.07 12.34
CA SER A 4 5.70 21.86 13.77
C SER A 4 5.39 20.42 14.10
N THR A 5 6.38 19.76 14.72
CA THR A 5 6.26 18.51 15.48
C THR A 5 5.34 18.64 16.70
N GLY A 6 4.68 19.79 16.88
CA GLY A 6 3.83 20.11 17.99
C GLY A 6 2.49 19.36 17.98
N THR A 7 2.15 18.89 19.18
CA THR A 7 0.88 18.33 19.62
C THR A 7 -0.31 19.30 19.56
N ASP A 8 -0.08 20.56 19.17
CA ASP A 8 -1.13 21.57 19.09
C ASP A 8 -1.82 21.47 17.72
N GLY A 9 -3.00 20.87 17.70
CA GLY A 9 -3.86 20.74 16.53
C GLY A 9 -5.17 20.06 16.91
N PRO A 10 -6.17 20.06 16.01
CA PRO A 10 -7.36 19.25 16.23
C PRO A 10 -6.92 17.79 16.44
N LEU A 11 -7.49 17.14 17.44
CA LEU A 11 -7.28 15.71 17.71
C LEU A 11 -8.31 14.85 16.99
N GLU A 12 -9.41 15.45 16.55
CA GLU A 12 -10.49 14.77 15.86
C GLU A 12 -10.99 15.66 14.73
N ALA A 13 -11.26 15.05 13.59
CA ALA A 13 -11.88 15.72 12.45
C ALA A 13 -12.51 14.69 11.53
N PHE A 14 -13.61 15.09 10.89
CA PHE A 14 -14.43 14.22 10.07
C PHE A 14 -14.88 14.98 8.83
N THR A 15 -14.66 14.41 7.65
CA THR A 15 -15.30 14.89 6.41
C THR A 15 -16.77 14.48 6.38
N TRP A 16 -17.10 13.33 6.97
CA TRP A 16 -18.45 12.84 7.19
C TRP A 16 -18.65 12.39 8.62
N ALA A 17 -19.81 12.66 9.21
CA ALA A 17 -20.22 11.93 10.38
C ALA A 17 -20.40 10.43 10.04
N THR A 18 -20.22 9.53 11.00
CA THR A 18 -20.39 8.08 10.76
C THR A 18 -21.75 7.73 10.16
N ALA A 19 -22.82 8.40 10.58
CA ALA A 19 -24.15 8.22 10.00
C ALA A 19 -24.25 8.65 8.52
N GLU A 20 -23.52 9.69 8.14
CA GLU A 20 -23.41 10.14 6.75
C GLU A 20 -22.57 9.15 5.93
N ALA A 21 -21.43 8.70 6.48
CA ALA A 21 -20.59 7.70 5.82
C ALA A 21 -21.37 6.40 5.54
N LEU A 22 -22.18 5.92 6.48
CA LEU A 22 -23.06 4.75 6.29
C LEU A 22 -24.09 4.94 5.17
N LYS A 23 -24.50 6.18 4.89
CA LYS A 23 -25.50 6.50 3.87
C LYS A 23 -24.87 6.79 2.51
N HIS A 24 -23.70 7.43 2.49
CA HIS A 24 -23.10 8.01 1.29
C HIS A 24 -21.95 7.20 0.73
N ALA A 25 -21.27 6.39 1.55
CA ALA A 25 -20.15 5.60 1.07
C ALA A 25 -20.60 4.61 -0.01
N CYS A 26 -19.98 4.74 -1.18
CA CYS A 26 -20.07 3.76 -2.24
C CYS A 26 -19.52 2.44 -1.72
N SER A 27 -20.26 1.37 -1.94
CA SER A 27 -19.80 0.01 -1.67
C SER A 27 -19.03 -0.53 -2.85
N GLN A 28 -17.96 -1.26 -2.55
CA GLN A 28 -17.14 -1.92 -3.56
C GLN A 28 -17.99 -2.94 -4.34
N SER A 29 -18.04 -2.81 -5.67
CA SER A 29 -18.92 -3.64 -6.53
C SER A 29 -18.25 -4.88 -7.13
N GLY A 30 -16.95 -5.09 -6.93
CA GLY A 30 -16.23 -6.26 -7.46
C GLY A 30 -14.85 -6.43 -6.85
N ALA A 31 -14.16 -7.53 -7.17
CA ALA A 31 -12.75 -7.67 -6.79
C ALA A 31 -11.91 -6.58 -7.50
N SER A 32 -10.91 -6.03 -6.79
CA SER A 32 -9.91 -5.09 -7.31
C SER A 32 -10.33 -3.64 -7.60
N ASN A 33 -11.59 -3.22 -7.46
CA ASN A 33 -12.01 -1.83 -7.68
C ASN A 33 -12.02 -0.94 -6.40
N CYS A 34 -11.23 -1.32 -5.38
CA CYS A 34 -11.13 -0.55 -4.13
C CYS A 34 -10.63 0.89 -4.35
N GLY A 35 -9.69 1.11 -5.27
CA GLY A 35 -9.16 2.45 -5.58
C GLY A 35 -10.20 3.36 -6.24
N ALA A 36 -10.95 2.85 -7.23
CA ALA A 36 -12.05 3.61 -7.85
C ALA A 36 -13.16 3.92 -6.84
N THR A 37 -13.49 2.96 -5.97
CA THR A 37 -14.51 3.13 -4.93
C THR A 37 -14.08 4.19 -3.90
N ALA A 38 -12.83 4.13 -3.44
CA ALA A 38 -12.25 5.13 -2.55
C ALA A 38 -12.24 6.53 -3.20
N LEU A 39 -11.91 6.62 -4.50
CA LEU A 39 -11.95 7.88 -5.24
C LEU A 39 -13.37 8.45 -5.34
N LEU A 40 -14.38 7.62 -5.64
CA LEU A 40 -15.78 8.07 -5.64
C LEU A 40 -16.20 8.61 -4.26
N ASN A 41 -15.78 7.96 -3.18
CA ASN A 41 -16.06 8.43 -1.82
C ASN A 41 -15.38 9.77 -1.54
N VAL A 42 -14.12 9.96 -1.95
CA VAL A 42 -13.42 11.26 -1.87
C VAL A 42 -14.19 12.34 -2.63
N LEU A 43 -14.58 12.08 -3.88
CA LEU A 43 -15.29 13.07 -4.70
C LEU A 43 -16.63 13.45 -4.08
N ALA A 44 -17.36 12.48 -3.54
CA ALA A 44 -18.60 12.73 -2.81
C ALA A 44 -18.34 13.60 -1.56
N ALA A 45 -17.27 13.31 -0.82
CA ALA A 45 -16.92 14.03 0.40
C ALA A 45 -16.45 15.47 0.15
N LEU A 46 -15.95 15.75 -1.06
CA LEU A 46 -15.53 17.08 -1.51
C LEU A 46 -16.64 17.85 -2.27
N ASP A 47 -17.87 17.32 -2.27
CA ASP A 47 -19.00 17.85 -3.05
C ASP A 47 -18.67 18.07 -4.54
N ILE A 48 -17.94 17.11 -5.12
CA ILE A 48 -17.63 17.07 -6.55
C ILE A 48 -18.65 16.16 -7.24
N PRO A 49 -19.21 16.56 -8.40
CA PRO A 49 -20.11 15.70 -9.15
C PRO A 49 -19.52 14.31 -9.40
N LEU A 50 -20.28 13.28 -9.05
CA LEU A 50 -19.82 11.91 -9.17
C LEU A 50 -19.92 11.42 -10.62
N PRO A 51 -18.84 10.85 -11.18
CA PRO A 51 -18.92 10.12 -12.42
C PRO A 51 -19.61 8.76 -12.21
N ASP A 52 -19.95 8.10 -13.31
CA ASP A 52 -20.37 6.70 -13.25
C ASP A 52 -19.24 5.80 -12.72
N THR A 53 -19.59 4.75 -11.98
CA THR A 53 -18.62 3.84 -11.37
C THR A 53 -17.68 3.20 -12.40
N ARG A 54 -18.16 2.88 -13.60
CA ARG A 54 -17.32 2.32 -14.67
C ARG A 54 -16.32 3.35 -15.19
N MET A 55 -16.72 4.62 -15.27
CA MET A 55 -15.81 5.69 -15.68
C MET A 55 -14.69 5.87 -14.65
N ALA A 56 -15.02 5.81 -13.35
CA ALA A 56 -14.01 5.86 -12.28
C ALA A 56 -13.04 4.67 -12.36
N ASP A 57 -13.55 3.44 -12.54
CA ASP A 57 -12.71 2.24 -12.68
C ASP A 57 -11.77 2.30 -13.90
N GLN A 58 -12.28 2.77 -15.04
CA GLN A 58 -11.47 3.00 -16.24
C GLN A 58 -10.45 4.12 -16.08
N ALA A 59 -10.71 5.09 -15.19
CA ALA A 59 -9.82 6.21 -14.96
C ALA A 59 -8.63 5.84 -14.08
N VAL A 60 -8.84 5.01 -13.06
CA VAL A 60 -7.78 4.55 -12.14
C VAL A 60 -6.98 3.36 -12.68
N HIS A 61 -7.26 2.87 -13.89
CA HIS A 61 -6.48 1.81 -14.55
C HIS A 61 -6.27 0.56 -13.68
N THR A 62 -7.36 -0.09 -13.26
CA THR A 62 -7.25 -1.33 -12.46
C THR A 62 -6.65 -2.48 -13.28
N ASN A 63 -5.42 -2.89 -12.94
CA ASN A 63 -4.74 -4.05 -13.53
C ASN A 63 -5.28 -5.37 -12.99
N SER A 64 -5.50 -6.33 -13.89
CA SER A 64 -5.96 -7.67 -13.52
C SER A 64 -4.80 -8.62 -13.21
N ARG A 65 -5.02 -9.53 -12.26
CA ARG A 65 -4.16 -10.70 -12.06
C ARG A 65 -4.24 -11.59 -13.29
N GLN A 66 -3.14 -12.29 -13.60
CA GLN A 66 -3.14 -13.33 -14.62
C GLN A 66 -3.05 -14.70 -13.95
N GLN A 67 -3.65 -15.72 -14.55
CA GLN A 67 -3.67 -17.10 -14.04
C GLN A 67 -3.42 -18.07 -15.20
N GLY A 68 -2.91 -19.26 -14.90
CA GLY A 68 -2.61 -20.26 -15.93
C GLY A 68 -1.52 -19.84 -16.92
N VAL A 69 -0.58 -19.02 -16.46
CA VAL A 69 0.56 -18.50 -17.24
C VAL A 69 1.89 -18.99 -16.63
N SER A 70 3.00 -18.62 -17.26
CA SER A 70 4.33 -18.90 -16.71
C SER A 70 4.53 -18.22 -15.35
N VAL A 71 5.44 -18.73 -14.52
CA VAL A 71 5.66 -18.16 -13.18
C VAL A 71 6.16 -16.71 -13.25
N SER A 72 7.04 -16.41 -14.22
CA SER A 72 7.52 -15.05 -14.45
C SER A 72 6.38 -14.08 -14.80
N LYS A 73 5.46 -14.50 -15.68
CA LYS A 73 4.30 -13.71 -16.11
C LYS A 73 3.25 -13.59 -15.01
N TYR A 74 3.04 -14.65 -14.23
CA TYR A 74 2.17 -14.63 -13.06
C TYR A 74 2.64 -13.59 -12.04
N LEU A 75 3.91 -13.69 -11.63
CA LEU A 75 4.49 -12.78 -10.64
C LEU A 75 4.53 -11.34 -11.16
N ALA A 76 4.91 -11.11 -12.42
CA ALA A 76 4.89 -9.78 -13.04
C ALA A 76 3.48 -9.18 -13.06
N ALA A 77 2.44 -9.97 -13.32
CA ALA A 77 1.06 -9.50 -13.24
C ALA A 77 0.65 -9.23 -11.78
N ARG A 78 1.09 -10.06 -10.84
CA ARG A 78 0.83 -9.88 -9.40
C ARG A 78 1.47 -8.62 -8.84
N SER A 79 2.68 -8.26 -9.25
CA SER A 79 3.41 -7.09 -8.75
C SER A 79 2.71 -5.77 -9.08
N VAL A 80 1.89 -5.74 -10.14
CA VAL A 80 1.17 -4.54 -10.60
C VAL A 80 -0.35 -4.66 -10.49
N ALA A 81 -0.88 -5.77 -9.95
CA ALA A 81 -2.32 -6.01 -9.91
C ALA A 81 -3.05 -4.98 -9.02
N GLY A 82 -4.20 -4.49 -9.48
CA GLY A 82 -4.96 -3.40 -8.88
C GLY A 82 -4.53 -2.04 -9.43
N THR A 83 -4.51 -1.01 -8.60
CA THR A 83 -4.26 0.40 -9.01
C THR A 83 -3.35 1.05 -7.97
N THR A 84 -2.42 1.92 -8.35
CA THR A 84 -1.54 2.60 -7.38
C THR A 84 -2.14 3.92 -6.88
N ALA A 85 -1.50 4.56 -5.89
CA ALA A 85 -1.89 5.89 -5.44
C ALA A 85 -1.76 6.94 -6.56
N GLU A 86 -0.75 6.81 -7.41
CA GLU A 86 -0.52 7.64 -8.59
C GLU A 86 -1.60 7.43 -9.66
N ASP A 87 -1.99 6.18 -9.90
CA ASP A 87 -3.10 5.87 -10.81
C ASP A 87 -4.42 6.47 -10.31
N ILE A 88 -4.67 6.46 -9.00
CA ILE A 88 -5.84 7.11 -8.39
C ILE A 88 -5.77 8.63 -8.56
N ALA A 89 -4.62 9.25 -8.32
CA ALA A 89 -4.44 10.69 -8.50
C ALA A 89 -4.65 11.11 -9.97
N ALA A 90 -4.06 10.38 -10.91
CA ALA A 90 -4.24 10.60 -12.34
C ALA A 90 -5.70 10.34 -12.78
N GLY A 91 -6.33 9.30 -12.23
CA GLY A 91 -7.73 8.99 -12.45
C GLY A 91 -8.65 10.12 -11.96
N SER A 92 -8.35 10.70 -10.79
CA SER A 92 -9.03 11.87 -10.25
C SER A 92 -8.94 13.06 -11.20
N GLU A 93 -7.74 13.38 -11.71
CA GLU A 93 -7.56 14.46 -12.68
C GLU A 93 -8.36 14.20 -13.97
N LYS A 94 -8.40 12.94 -14.44
CA LYS A 94 -9.14 12.56 -15.65
C LYS A 94 -10.65 12.73 -15.52
N ILE A 95 -11.24 12.46 -14.35
CA ILE A 95 -12.71 12.46 -14.17
C ILE A 95 -13.24 13.72 -13.49
N ALA A 96 -12.46 14.36 -12.62
CA ALA A 96 -12.81 15.61 -11.95
C ALA A 96 -12.18 16.84 -12.61
N GLY A 97 -11.31 16.65 -13.61
CA GLY A 97 -10.61 17.72 -14.31
C GLY A 97 -9.80 18.58 -13.34
N THR A 98 -9.92 19.90 -13.48
CA THR A 98 -9.29 20.86 -12.58
C THR A 98 -10.06 21.08 -11.27
N SER A 99 -11.09 20.28 -10.95
CA SER A 99 -11.90 20.53 -9.74
C SER A 99 -11.21 20.10 -8.44
N VAL A 100 -10.26 19.17 -8.54
CA VAL A 100 -9.56 18.58 -7.40
C VAL A 100 -8.06 18.70 -7.59
N GLU A 101 -7.35 18.85 -6.48
CA GLU A 101 -5.91 18.69 -6.37
C GLU A 101 -5.61 17.56 -5.40
N SER A 102 -4.57 16.78 -5.69
CA SER A 102 -4.17 15.67 -4.85
C SER A 102 -2.67 15.63 -4.67
N ARG A 103 -2.23 15.06 -3.54
CA ARG A 103 -0.82 14.77 -3.30
C ARG A 103 -0.67 13.54 -2.43
N PHE A 104 0.22 12.65 -2.85
CA PHE A 104 0.63 11.48 -2.09
C PHE A 104 1.73 11.86 -1.08
N PHE A 105 1.63 11.32 0.12
CA PHE A 105 2.65 11.38 1.16
C PHE A 105 3.09 9.95 1.46
N ASP A 106 4.39 9.71 1.30
CA ASP A 106 4.98 8.40 1.54
C ASP A 106 5.15 8.16 3.04
N PHE A 107 4.71 7.00 3.52
CA PHE A 107 4.86 6.60 4.92
C PHE A 107 5.97 5.56 5.13
N PHE A 108 6.58 5.08 4.04
CA PHE A 108 7.74 4.21 4.10
C PHE A 108 8.97 4.86 3.45
N PRO A 109 10.16 4.75 4.05
CA PRO A 109 10.43 4.29 5.40
C PRO A 109 9.68 5.06 6.51
N PRO A 110 9.59 4.52 7.75
CA PRO A 110 8.78 5.10 8.82
C PRO A 110 9.01 6.61 9.04
N ARG A 111 7.91 7.35 9.24
CA ARG A 111 7.93 8.82 9.33
C ARG A 111 7.77 9.31 10.76
N SER A 112 8.42 10.43 11.08
CA SER A 112 8.36 11.09 12.40
C SER A 112 7.15 12.01 12.49
N ILE A 113 5.94 11.45 12.43
CA ILE A 113 4.70 12.22 12.54
C ILE A 113 3.72 11.61 13.54
N ASN A 114 2.90 12.46 14.15
CA ASN A 114 1.71 12.01 14.86
C ASN A 114 0.56 11.89 13.83
N LEU A 115 0.20 10.67 13.46
CA LEU A 115 -0.80 10.39 12.43
C LEU A 115 -2.17 11.02 12.75
N GLN A 116 -2.60 10.98 14.01
CA GLN A 116 -3.87 11.56 14.45
C GLN A 116 -3.91 13.07 14.18
N VAL A 117 -2.94 13.81 14.71
CA VAL A 117 -2.85 15.27 14.56
C VAL A 117 -2.68 15.66 13.08
N TRP A 118 -1.88 14.89 12.33
CA TRP A 118 -1.61 15.16 10.93
C TRP A 118 -2.87 14.98 10.06
N LEU A 119 -3.61 13.89 10.23
CA LEU A 119 -4.89 13.68 9.53
C LEU A 119 -5.94 14.70 9.95
N ALA A 120 -6.08 14.94 11.25
CA ALA A 120 -7.10 15.83 11.77
C ALA A 120 -6.97 17.26 11.22
N ARG A 121 -5.73 17.73 11.02
CA ARG A 121 -5.46 19.02 10.36
C ARG A 121 -6.01 19.04 8.93
N TRP A 122 -5.63 18.08 8.09
CA TRP A 122 -6.10 18.04 6.70
C TRP A 122 -7.63 17.92 6.59
N LEU A 123 -8.23 17.03 7.37
CA LEU A 123 -9.68 16.83 7.35
C LEU A 123 -10.43 18.08 7.85
N SER A 124 -9.89 18.78 8.87
CA SER A 124 -10.47 20.05 9.36
C SER A 124 -10.39 21.17 8.33
N ASP A 125 -9.38 21.16 7.47
CA ASP A 125 -9.21 22.12 6.38
C ASP A 125 -10.13 21.83 5.18
N GLY A 126 -11.01 20.83 5.28
CA GLY A 126 -11.95 20.45 4.23
C GLY A 126 -11.35 19.53 3.16
N CYS A 127 -10.24 18.86 3.46
CA CYS A 127 -9.72 17.79 2.61
C CYS A 127 -10.45 16.46 2.86
N SER A 128 -10.22 15.53 1.94
CA SER A 128 -10.46 14.10 2.13
C SER A 128 -9.18 13.33 1.79
N ALA A 129 -9.12 12.04 2.11
CA ALA A 129 -7.89 11.26 1.97
C ALA A 129 -8.13 9.81 1.58
N ILE A 130 -7.14 9.18 0.96
CA ILE A 130 -7.12 7.74 0.68
C ILE A 130 -5.83 7.15 1.25
N ALA A 131 -5.97 6.14 2.10
CA ALA A 131 -4.86 5.32 2.54
C ALA A 131 -4.58 4.21 1.51
N THR A 132 -3.31 4.05 1.13
CA THR A 132 -2.79 2.89 0.41
C THR A 132 -2.10 1.98 1.42
N LEU A 133 -2.72 0.83 1.71
CA LEU A 133 -2.35 -0.04 2.83
C LEU A 133 -1.83 -1.39 2.36
N ASN A 134 -0.71 -1.82 2.94
CA ASN A 134 -0.28 -3.21 2.82
C ASN A 134 -1.04 -4.09 3.83
N THR A 135 -2.15 -4.67 3.40
CA THR A 135 -3.00 -5.49 4.27
C THR A 135 -2.39 -6.86 4.61
N GLN A 136 -1.34 -7.28 3.89
CA GLN A 136 -0.57 -8.47 4.24
C GLN A 136 0.14 -8.28 5.59
N ARG A 137 0.65 -7.07 5.85
CA ARG A 137 1.29 -6.70 7.12
C ARG A 137 0.31 -6.43 8.25
N MET A 138 -0.91 -6.05 7.93
CA MET A 138 -1.95 -5.78 8.93
C MET A 138 -2.56 -7.08 9.46
N TYR A 139 -3.02 -7.95 8.55
CA TYR A 139 -3.80 -9.15 8.90
C TYR A 139 -3.63 -10.33 7.92
N GLY A 140 -2.53 -10.37 7.14
CA GLY A 140 -2.19 -11.53 6.32
C GLY A 140 -3.06 -11.74 5.06
N ALA A 141 -3.72 -10.69 4.59
CA ALA A 141 -4.41 -10.72 3.30
C ALA A 141 -3.43 -10.91 2.13
N ASP A 142 -3.98 -11.25 0.96
CA ASP A 142 -3.21 -11.49 -0.27
C ASP A 142 -3.29 -10.29 -1.23
N TYR A 143 -3.34 -9.06 -0.71
CA TYR A 143 -3.45 -7.85 -1.54
C TYR A 143 -3.04 -6.57 -0.79
N TRP A 144 -2.81 -5.52 -1.58
CA TRP A 144 -2.81 -4.13 -1.10
C TRP A 144 -4.22 -3.56 -1.25
N HIS A 145 -4.58 -2.60 -0.41
CA HIS A 145 -5.93 -2.06 -0.36
C HIS A 145 -5.95 -0.54 -0.29
N HIS A 146 -6.99 0.05 -0.89
CA HIS A 146 -7.25 1.48 -0.84
C HIS A 146 -8.52 1.73 -0.06
N GLN A 147 -8.46 2.63 0.91
CA GLN A 147 -9.62 3.05 1.69
C GLN A 147 -9.66 4.57 1.78
N MET A 148 -10.80 5.17 1.48
CA MET A 148 -10.98 6.59 1.78
C MET A 148 -11.13 6.76 3.29
N ILE A 149 -10.33 7.65 3.85
CA ILE A 149 -10.38 8.09 5.24
C ILE A 149 -11.42 9.21 5.32
N TYR A 150 -12.47 9.02 6.10
CA TYR A 150 -13.51 10.02 6.31
C TYR A 150 -13.44 10.68 7.69
N GLY A 151 -12.60 10.17 8.59
CA GLY A 151 -12.44 10.72 9.93
C GLY A 151 -11.24 10.20 10.69
N VAL A 152 -10.91 10.89 11.78
CA VAL A 152 -9.91 10.47 12.76
C VAL A 152 -10.34 10.93 14.14
N SER A 153 -10.10 10.10 15.16
CA SER A 153 -10.32 10.44 16.57
C SER A 153 -9.31 9.75 17.47
N ALA A 154 -9.48 9.84 18.79
CA ALA A 154 -8.69 9.06 19.73
C ALA A 154 -8.86 7.53 19.57
N GLU A 155 -9.96 7.07 18.96
CA GLU A 155 -10.21 5.64 18.71
C GLU A 155 -9.36 5.09 17.55
N GLY A 156 -9.00 5.94 16.58
CA GLY A 156 -8.27 5.55 15.39
C GLY A 156 -8.67 6.31 14.14
N VAL A 157 -8.44 5.68 12.99
CA VAL A 157 -8.73 6.23 11.66
C VAL A 157 -9.99 5.58 11.10
N PHE A 158 -10.96 6.41 10.73
CA PHE A 158 -12.25 6.00 10.22
C PHE A 158 -12.22 5.91 8.70
N VAL A 159 -12.54 4.74 8.17
CA VAL A 159 -12.31 4.38 6.77
C VAL A 159 -13.55 3.83 6.08
N THR A 160 -13.55 3.89 4.76
CA THR A 160 -14.60 3.34 3.89
C THR A 160 -14.12 2.09 3.16
N ASN A 161 -15.02 1.37 2.46
CA ASN A 161 -14.86 -0.02 1.99
C ASN A 161 -15.09 -1.07 3.10
N GLY A 162 -16.09 -0.79 3.94
CA GLY A 162 -16.32 -1.36 5.26
C GLY A 162 -16.26 -0.19 6.23
N ILE A 163 -17.41 0.30 6.71
CA ILE A 163 -17.39 1.40 7.68
C ILE A 163 -16.82 0.85 8.98
N GLU A 164 -15.56 1.16 9.23
CA GLU A 164 -14.78 0.63 10.34
C GLU A 164 -13.81 1.68 10.90
N VAL A 165 -13.24 1.37 12.06
CA VAL A 165 -12.23 2.18 12.73
C VAL A 165 -10.98 1.32 12.87
N LEU A 166 -9.90 1.75 12.23
CA LEU A 166 -8.60 1.10 12.35
C LEU A 166 -7.81 1.77 13.48
N GLY A 167 -7.38 0.98 14.46
CA GLY A 167 -6.50 1.48 15.52
C GLY A 167 -5.16 1.98 14.96
N PHE A 168 -4.54 2.96 15.61
CA PHE A 168 -3.29 3.55 15.11
C PHE A 168 -2.16 2.52 14.91
N ASP A 169 -2.02 1.57 15.83
CA ASP A 169 -1.01 0.50 15.71
C ASP A 169 -1.30 -0.45 14.54
N GLU A 170 -2.57 -0.64 14.19
CA GLU A 170 -2.99 -1.49 13.08
C GLU A 170 -2.74 -0.81 11.73
N ILE A 171 -3.27 0.42 11.56
CA ILE A 171 -3.12 1.14 10.29
C ILE A 171 -1.65 1.47 10.00
N ARG A 172 -0.83 1.73 11.03
CA ARG A 172 0.61 1.98 10.85
C ARG A 172 1.35 0.78 10.26
N LYS A 173 0.97 -0.47 10.61
CA LYS A 173 1.56 -1.65 9.96
C LYS A 173 1.35 -1.62 8.45
N GLY A 174 0.18 -1.19 7.99
CA GLY A 174 -0.14 -1.06 6.57
C GLY A 174 0.53 0.14 5.90
N LEU A 175 0.64 1.28 6.60
CA LEU A 175 1.21 2.53 6.09
C LEU A 175 2.74 2.55 6.08
N GLU A 176 3.40 1.84 6.99
CA GLU A 176 4.87 1.85 7.15
C GLU A 176 5.47 0.56 6.58
N SER A 177 5.01 0.17 5.39
CA SER A 177 5.37 -1.09 4.74
C SER A 177 6.26 -0.89 3.52
N PRO A 178 7.31 -1.71 3.32
CA PRO A 178 8.05 -1.67 2.07
C PRO A 178 7.14 -2.09 0.89
N SER A 179 7.50 -1.61 -0.31
CA SER A 179 6.90 -1.99 -1.60
C SER A 179 7.26 -3.44 -1.99
N ILE A 180 6.88 -4.39 -1.16
CA ILE A 180 7.09 -5.84 -1.33
C ILE A 180 5.74 -6.54 -1.21
N LEU A 181 5.48 -7.47 -2.12
CA LEU A 181 4.31 -8.33 -2.13
C LEU A 181 4.73 -9.76 -1.74
N GLU A 182 4.02 -10.35 -0.80
CA GLU A 182 4.14 -11.76 -0.44
C GLU A 182 3.16 -12.57 -1.28
N VAL A 183 3.68 -13.45 -2.13
CA VAL A 183 2.87 -14.34 -2.99
C VAL A 183 2.98 -15.76 -2.45
N ARG A 184 1.83 -16.42 -2.21
CA ARG A 184 1.79 -17.76 -1.62
C ARG A 184 2.55 -18.76 -2.49
N ALA A 185 3.38 -19.58 -1.86
CA ALA A 185 4.17 -20.62 -2.52
C ALA A 185 3.31 -21.55 -3.39
N GLN A 186 2.14 -21.96 -2.89
CA GLN A 186 1.24 -22.84 -3.63
C GLN A 186 0.80 -22.22 -4.97
N ASP A 187 0.53 -20.91 -5.04
CA ASP A 187 0.03 -20.27 -6.27
C ASP A 187 1.13 -20.25 -7.34
N VAL A 188 2.36 -20.02 -6.89
CA VAL A 188 3.56 -20.00 -7.71
C VAL A 188 3.90 -21.40 -8.25
N LEU A 189 3.84 -22.43 -7.40
CA LEU A 189 4.18 -23.81 -7.77
C LEU A 189 3.21 -24.41 -8.80
N HIS A 190 1.98 -23.90 -8.90
CA HIS A 190 1.01 -24.31 -9.91
C HIS A 190 1.21 -23.63 -11.28
N CYS A 191 2.11 -22.66 -11.40
CA CYS A 191 2.37 -21.97 -12.66
C CYS A 191 3.09 -22.88 -13.67
N CYS A 192 2.74 -22.74 -14.95
CA CYS A 192 3.33 -23.52 -16.03
C CYS A 192 3.40 -22.69 -17.33
N PRO A 193 4.58 -22.57 -17.97
CA PRO A 193 5.87 -23.13 -17.59
C PRO A 193 6.46 -22.50 -16.31
N PHE A 194 7.27 -23.26 -15.59
CA PHE A 194 7.99 -22.78 -14.40
C PHE A 194 9.37 -22.24 -14.82
N ASP A 195 9.39 -21.02 -15.35
CA ASP A 195 10.53 -20.28 -15.88
C ASP A 195 11.16 -19.32 -14.85
N ALA A 196 11.56 -19.86 -13.70
CA ALA A 196 12.05 -19.08 -12.55
C ALA A 196 13.17 -18.09 -12.90
N GLU A 197 14.12 -18.50 -13.75
CA GLU A 197 15.30 -17.73 -14.16
C GLU A 197 14.98 -16.49 -15.00
N ALA A 198 13.73 -16.34 -15.43
CA ALA A 198 13.26 -15.14 -16.11
C ALA A 198 12.85 -14.02 -15.14
N CYS A 199 12.62 -14.32 -13.85
CA CYS A 199 12.05 -13.36 -12.90
C CYS A 199 13.00 -12.21 -12.57
N ASP A 200 14.29 -12.47 -12.35
CA ASP A 200 15.24 -11.39 -12.04
C ASP A 200 15.51 -10.48 -13.24
N LYS A 201 15.14 -10.92 -14.47
CA LYS A 201 15.24 -10.12 -15.69
C LYS A 201 14.06 -9.16 -15.86
N LEU A 202 13.06 -9.21 -14.98
CA LEU A 202 11.90 -8.29 -15.00
C LEU A 202 12.28 -6.88 -14.52
N GLY A 203 13.38 -6.73 -13.78
CA GLY A 203 13.92 -5.41 -13.40
C GLY A 203 14.88 -5.48 -12.22
N ALA A 204 15.57 -4.37 -11.95
CA ALA A 204 16.59 -4.31 -10.90
C ALA A 204 16.06 -4.65 -9.49
N GLU A 205 14.82 -4.26 -9.16
CA GLU A 205 14.22 -4.61 -7.87
C GLU A 205 13.91 -6.11 -7.74
N TRP A 206 13.63 -6.80 -8.86
CA TRP A 206 13.44 -8.24 -8.87
C TRP A 206 14.76 -8.96 -8.61
N GLU A 207 15.81 -8.55 -9.32
CA GLU A 207 17.18 -9.06 -9.12
C GLU A 207 17.67 -8.83 -7.68
N LYS A 208 17.41 -7.63 -7.13
CA LYS A 208 17.78 -7.29 -5.74
C LYS A 208 17.11 -8.20 -4.71
N LEU A 209 15.88 -8.64 -4.98
CA LEU A 209 15.17 -9.61 -4.14
C LEU A 209 15.54 -11.07 -4.46
N ALA A 210 16.38 -11.31 -5.47
CA ALA A 210 16.78 -12.63 -5.93
C ALA A 210 15.58 -13.57 -6.13
N VAL A 211 14.54 -13.09 -6.82
CA VAL A 211 13.26 -13.81 -6.99
C VAL A 211 13.48 -15.15 -7.69
N SER A 212 14.38 -15.22 -8.69
CA SER A 212 14.68 -16.51 -9.33
C SER A 212 15.21 -17.53 -8.33
N GLN A 213 16.11 -17.12 -7.43
CA GLN A 213 16.68 -18.01 -6.42
C GLN A 213 15.62 -18.45 -5.40
N GLN A 214 14.76 -17.54 -4.94
CA GLN A 214 13.63 -17.88 -4.05
C GLN A 214 12.76 -18.99 -4.67
N LEU A 215 12.48 -18.90 -5.97
CA LEU A 215 11.66 -19.88 -6.71
C LEU A 215 12.35 -21.24 -6.87
N LEU A 216 13.64 -21.24 -7.19
CA LEU A 216 14.45 -22.46 -7.33
C LEU A 216 14.56 -23.19 -5.99
N ASP A 217 14.78 -22.45 -4.90
CA ASP A 217 14.83 -22.98 -3.54
C ASP A 217 13.46 -23.53 -3.12
N LEU A 218 12.38 -22.80 -3.41
CA LEU A 218 11.01 -23.24 -3.11
C LEU A 218 10.69 -24.59 -3.79
N ARG A 219 11.08 -24.74 -5.05
CA ARG A 219 10.86 -25.98 -5.81
C ARG A 219 11.72 -27.13 -5.31
N SER A 220 12.98 -26.86 -4.95
CA SER A 220 13.94 -27.87 -4.49
C SER A 220 13.67 -28.35 -3.07
N SER A 221 13.18 -27.47 -2.21
CA SER A 221 12.82 -27.77 -0.81
C SER A 221 11.44 -28.40 -0.63
N GLY A 222 10.65 -28.52 -1.71
CA GLY A 222 9.27 -28.99 -1.63
C GLY A 222 8.33 -28.03 -0.91
N GLY A 223 8.63 -26.73 -0.91
CA GLY A 223 7.78 -25.70 -0.30
C GLY A 223 8.11 -25.33 1.14
N SER A 224 9.38 -25.32 1.55
CA SER A 224 9.73 -24.97 2.95
C SER A 224 9.52 -23.50 3.32
N SER A 225 9.31 -22.62 2.34
CA SER A 225 8.88 -21.23 2.53
C SER A 225 7.41 -21.10 2.14
N ASP A 226 6.62 -20.43 2.96
CA ASP A 226 5.19 -20.21 2.69
C ASP A 226 4.96 -19.17 1.57
N PHE A 227 5.96 -18.32 1.30
CA PHE A 227 5.85 -17.18 0.39
C PHE A 227 7.09 -16.98 -0.49
N VAL A 228 6.85 -16.33 -1.63
CA VAL A 228 7.85 -15.67 -2.48
C VAL A 228 7.65 -14.17 -2.38
N HIS A 229 8.72 -13.43 -2.18
CA HIS A 229 8.70 -11.98 -2.07
C HIS A 229 9.06 -11.36 -3.41
N VAL A 230 8.18 -10.53 -3.95
CA VAL A 230 8.39 -9.81 -5.21
C VAL A 230 8.20 -8.30 -5.00
N PRO A 231 8.75 -7.44 -5.88
CA PRO A 231 8.45 -6.01 -5.81
C PRO A 231 6.94 -5.78 -5.98
N ALA A 232 6.40 -4.80 -5.25
CA ALA A 232 5.06 -4.29 -5.46
C ALA A 232 5.14 -2.91 -6.13
N SER A 233 4.23 -2.60 -7.06
CA SER A 233 4.12 -1.24 -7.63
C SER A 233 3.56 -0.23 -6.64
N TYR A 234 2.99 -0.69 -5.53
CA TYR A 234 2.41 0.12 -4.48
C TYR A 234 3.47 0.75 -3.59
N LYS A 235 3.20 1.97 -3.15
CA LYS A 235 3.85 2.58 -1.99
C LYS A 235 2.82 2.74 -0.88
N SER A 236 3.21 2.44 0.35
CA SER A 236 2.34 2.64 1.49
C SER A 236 2.33 4.11 1.89
N GLY A 237 1.15 4.67 2.08
CA GLY A 237 1.04 6.10 2.34
C GLY A 237 -0.39 6.60 2.20
N ILE A 238 -0.51 7.92 2.18
CA ILE A 238 -1.80 8.60 2.16
C ILE A 238 -1.81 9.64 1.05
N THR A 239 -2.79 9.56 0.16
CA THR A 239 -3.11 10.63 -0.80
C THR A 239 -4.13 11.55 -0.18
N ILE A 240 -3.79 12.83 -0.01
CA ILE A 240 -4.73 13.88 0.40
C ILE A 240 -5.32 14.52 -0.86
N PHE A 241 -6.61 14.84 -0.82
CA PHE A 241 -7.37 15.49 -1.88
C PHE A 241 -8.05 16.74 -1.34
N ALA A 242 -7.97 17.82 -2.11
CA ALA A 242 -8.59 19.10 -1.80
C ALA A 242 -9.29 19.67 -3.03
N LYS A 243 -10.38 20.41 -2.82
CA LYS A 243 -11.05 21.14 -3.90
C LYS A 243 -10.14 22.27 -4.40
N ARG A 244 -9.92 22.36 -5.70
CA ARG A 244 -9.04 23.37 -6.30
C ARG A 244 -9.51 24.79 -5.98
N GLY A 245 -8.57 25.70 -5.78
CA GLY A 245 -8.83 27.10 -5.47
C GLY A 245 -9.15 27.38 -4.01
N THR A 246 -9.21 26.35 -3.16
CA THR A 246 -9.29 26.51 -1.71
C THR A 246 -7.90 26.78 -1.10
N ALA A 247 -7.88 27.35 0.12
CA ALA A 247 -6.64 27.50 0.88
C ALA A 247 -5.99 26.13 1.17
N ALA A 248 -6.79 25.09 1.40
CA ALA A 248 -6.33 23.74 1.64
C ALA A 248 -5.58 23.16 0.42
N ALA A 249 -6.07 23.38 -0.80
CA ALA A 249 -5.36 22.97 -2.02
C ALA A 249 -3.99 23.66 -2.17
N ALA A 250 -3.92 24.98 -1.93
CA ALA A 250 -2.65 25.70 -1.96
C ALA A 250 -1.66 25.22 -0.88
N ALA A 251 -2.16 24.94 0.33
CA ALA A 251 -1.37 24.36 1.41
C ALA A 251 -0.87 22.95 1.05
N LEU A 252 -1.71 22.13 0.42
CA LEU A 252 -1.38 20.78 -0.02
C LEU A 252 -0.22 20.76 -1.03
N GLN A 253 -0.25 21.64 -2.03
CA GLN A 253 0.83 21.72 -3.03
C GLN A 253 2.14 22.23 -2.44
N SER A 254 2.08 23.15 -1.47
CA SER A 254 3.28 23.74 -0.85
C SER A 254 3.81 22.94 0.34
N SER A 255 3.09 21.91 0.80
CA SER A 255 3.52 21.05 1.90
C SER A 255 4.86 20.36 1.58
N PRO A 256 5.81 20.26 2.50
CA PRO A 256 6.94 19.37 2.33
C PRO A 256 6.49 17.91 2.43
N GLU A 257 7.38 17.00 2.02
CA GLU A 257 7.24 15.57 2.35
C GLU A 257 7.39 15.33 3.87
N LEU A 258 6.87 14.20 4.35
CA LEU A 258 6.93 13.82 5.75
C LEU A 258 8.38 13.54 6.21
N PRO A 259 8.79 14.05 7.39
CA PRO A 259 10.13 13.81 7.91
C PRO A 259 10.33 12.33 8.26
N TYR A 260 11.53 11.81 7.96
CA TYR A 260 11.91 10.45 8.37
C TYR A 260 11.98 10.32 9.89
N SER A 261 11.64 9.13 10.41
CA SER A 261 11.95 8.76 11.79
C SER A 261 13.47 8.64 11.98
N LEU A 262 14.00 9.22 13.06
CA LEU A 262 15.45 9.25 13.33
C LEU A 262 16.03 7.85 13.59
N GLU A 263 15.19 6.85 13.88
CA GLU A 263 15.61 5.48 14.19
C GLU A 263 16.31 4.75 13.02
N GLU A 264 16.18 5.23 11.78
CA GLU A 264 16.81 4.61 10.60
C GLU A 264 18.15 5.23 10.16
N THR A 265 18.58 6.35 10.73
CA THR A 265 19.91 6.90 10.39
C THR A 265 21.08 5.97 10.81
N LYS A 266 20.80 4.83 11.45
CA LYS A 266 21.79 3.86 11.91
C LYS A 266 21.79 2.50 11.19
N SER A 267 20.81 2.16 10.35
CA SER A 267 20.65 0.77 9.87
C SER A 267 20.96 0.52 8.40
N VAL A 268 21.18 1.56 7.57
CA VAL A 268 21.41 1.38 6.12
C VAL A 268 22.80 0.81 5.78
N THR A 269 23.75 0.76 6.72
CA THR A 269 25.10 0.24 6.45
C THR A 269 25.37 -1.21 6.88
N ASP A 270 24.44 -1.94 7.53
CA ASP A 270 24.80 -3.19 8.23
C ASP A 270 23.88 -4.41 8.01
N GLN A 271 23.11 -4.46 6.92
CA GLN A 271 22.41 -5.70 6.55
C GLN A 271 23.07 -6.41 5.36
N GLU A 272 24.22 -7.03 5.62
CA GLU A 272 24.70 -8.15 4.82
C GLU A 272 23.78 -9.38 5.03
N PRO A 273 23.42 -10.12 3.97
CA PRO A 273 22.66 -11.36 4.12
C PRO A 273 23.53 -12.42 4.80
N ARG A 274 23.10 -12.88 5.98
CA ARG A 274 23.74 -14.00 6.71
C ARG A 274 23.73 -15.25 5.85
N ARG A 275 24.87 -15.57 5.22
CA ARG A 275 25.16 -16.89 4.64
C ARG A 275 25.15 -17.93 5.77
N ALA A 276 24.18 -18.84 5.74
CA ALA A 276 24.22 -20.05 6.57
C ALA A 276 25.36 -20.95 6.08
N ALA A 277 26.45 -21.01 6.85
CA ALA A 277 27.55 -21.94 6.61
C ALA A 277 27.13 -23.36 7.01
N LEU A 278 27.04 -24.25 6.02
CA LEU A 278 26.87 -25.69 6.22
C LEU A 278 28.17 -26.27 6.81
N ALA A 279 28.20 -26.50 8.13
CA ALA A 279 29.32 -27.18 8.77
C ALA A 279 29.17 -28.70 8.62
N CYS A 280 29.95 -29.23 7.66
CA CYS A 280 30.29 -30.64 7.52
C CYS A 280 30.84 -31.20 8.85
N ARG A 281 30.14 -32.16 9.48
CA ARG A 281 30.72 -33.00 10.54
C ARG A 281 30.94 -34.41 10.01
N ARG A 282 32.20 -34.66 9.62
CA ARG A 282 32.79 -36.01 9.61
C ARG A 282 32.83 -36.52 11.05
N GLY A 283 32.10 -37.59 11.32
CA GLY A 283 32.20 -38.38 12.55
C GLY A 283 32.52 -39.82 12.21
N THR A 284 33.81 -40.13 12.19
CA THR A 284 34.35 -41.49 12.17
C THR A 284 33.85 -42.27 13.38
N HIS A 285 33.22 -43.43 13.18
CA HIS A 285 33.20 -44.48 14.20
C HIS A 285 33.81 -45.78 13.67
N LYS A 286 34.91 -46.14 14.35
CA LYS A 286 35.67 -47.38 14.26
C LYS A 286 34.81 -48.61 14.55
N LYS A 287 35.12 -49.67 13.81
CA LYS A 287 34.93 -51.08 14.20
C LYS A 287 35.84 -51.43 15.38
N GLU A 288 35.33 -52.23 16.31
CA GLU A 288 35.98 -53.33 17.06
C GLU A 288 34.90 -53.87 18.03
N GLN A 289 34.36 -55.07 17.73
CA GLN A 289 34.58 -56.33 18.46
C GLN A 289 34.05 -56.31 19.89
#